data_AF-A0A1M7LTG0-F1
#
_entry.id   AF-A0A1M7LTG0-F1
#
_cell.length_a   1.000
_cell.length_b   1.000
_cell.length_c   1.000
_cell.angle_alpha   90.00
_cell.angle_beta   90.00
_cell.angle_gamma   90.00
#
_symmetry.space_group_name_H-M   'P 1'
#
loop_
_entity.id
_entity.type
_entity.pdbx_description
1 polymer ?
#
loop_
_entity_poly.entity_id
_entity_poly.type
_entity_poly.pdbx_seq_one_letter_code
_entity_poly.pdbx_strand_id
1 'polypeptide(L)'
;MSFFKNFVAGAKIVAAKLQTKIFWINFLKVALPFFVLVTIISLLINSSSAIFSGDFAKVNATNFSEGKWKNFWGLKFFISVFYGMYVTLKKMS
;
A
#
# COMPACT_ATOMS: atom_id res chain seq x y z
N MET A 1 -12.60 -1.47 -35.22
CA MET A 1 -11.49 -0.59 -34.76
C MET A 1 -11.81 0.30 -33.53
N SER A 2 -12.99 0.21 -32.89
CA SER A 2 -13.34 1.08 -31.75
C SER A 2 -12.53 0.80 -30.47
N PHE A 3 -12.33 -0.49 -30.13
CA PHE A 3 -11.64 -0.91 -28.90
C PHE A 3 -10.24 -0.30 -28.73
N PHE A 4 -9.35 -0.47 -29.72
CA PHE A 4 -7.97 0.02 -29.63
C PHE A 4 -7.89 1.55 -29.49
N LYS A 5 -8.77 2.30 -30.17
CA LYS A 5 -8.83 3.75 -30.03
C LYS A 5 -9.23 4.17 -28.61
N ASN A 6 -10.24 3.51 -28.03
CA ASN A 6 -10.70 3.78 -26.67
C ASN A 6 -9.65 3.39 -25.62
N PHE A 7 -8.98 2.24 -25.82
CA PHE A 7 -7.88 1.80 -24.95
C PHE A 7 -6.73 2.81 -24.93
N VAL A 8 -6.26 3.23 -26.12
CA VAL A 8 -5.18 4.21 -26.24
C VAL A 8 -5.58 5.56 -25.64
N ALA A 9 -6.84 5.99 -25.82
CA ALA A 9 -7.35 7.21 -25.20
C ALA A 9 -7.31 7.14 -23.66
N GLY A 10 -7.78 6.03 -23.08
CA GLY A 10 -7.70 5.79 -21.64
C GLY A 10 -6.26 5.77 -21.11
N ALA A 11 -5.35 5.10 -21.82
CA ALA A 11 -3.93 5.05 -21.44
C ALA A 11 -3.29 6.45 -21.44
N LYS A 12 -3.61 7.31 -22.41
CA LYS A 12 -3.11 8.70 -22.45
C LYS A 12 -3.60 9.52 -21.26
N ILE A 13 -4.87 9.37 -20.86
CA ILE A 13 -5.44 10.06 -19.70
C ILE A 13 -4.70 9.65 -18.42
N VAL A 14 -4.48 8.35 -18.23
CA VAL A 14 -3.73 7.82 -17.08
C VAL A 14 -2.30 8.36 -17.07
N ALA A 15 -1.60 8.29 -18.20
CA ALA A 15 -0.22 8.76 -18.32
C ALA A 15 -0.09 10.27 -17.98
N ALA A 16 -1.01 11.09 -18.49
CA ALA A 16 -1.03 12.53 -18.18
C ALA A 16 -1.21 12.79 -16.67
N LYS A 17 -2.07 12.02 -15.99
CA LYS A 17 -2.29 12.16 -14.54
C LYS A 17 -1.03 11.82 -13.74
N LEU A 18 -0.34 10.74 -14.10
CA LEU A 18 0.90 10.28 -13.43
C LEU A 18 2.05 11.30 -13.51
N GLN A 19 2.04 12.18 -14.52
CA GLN A 19 3.04 13.25 -14.65
C GLN A 19 2.79 14.43 -13.70
N THR A 20 1.60 14.54 -13.11
CA THR A 20 1.26 15.69 -12.27
C THR A 20 1.75 15.51 -10.83
N LYS A 21 2.31 16.56 -10.24
CA LYS A 21 2.71 16.57 -8.81
C LYS A 21 1.51 16.31 -7.88
N ILE A 22 0.34 16.85 -8.24
CA ILE A 22 -0.87 16.70 -7.42
C ILE A 22 -1.33 15.24 -7.33
N PHE A 23 -1.12 14.45 -8.39
CA PHE A 23 -1.37 13.01 -8.35
C PHE A 23 -0.54 12.33 -7.25
N TRP A 24 0.76 12.57 -7.20
CA TRP A 24 1.63 11.95 -6.20
C TRP A 24 1.34 12.42 -4.77
N ILE A 25 0.93 13.67 -4.59
CA ILE A 25 0.46 14.17 -3.29
C ILE A 25 -0.80 13.40 -2.85
N ASN A 26 -1.78 13.22 -3.74
CA ASN A 26 -3.00 12.49 -3.43
C ASN A 26 -2.74 10.99 -3.23
N PHE A 27 -1.84 10.41 -4.02
CA PHE A 27 -1.36 9.04 -3.86
C PHE A 27 -0.77 8.83 -2.46
N LEU A 28 0.15 9.68 -2.01
CA LEU A 28 0.75 9.56 -0.68
C LEU A 28 -0.29 9.75 0.44
N LYS A 29 -1.26 10.66 0.26
CA LYS A 29 -2.37 10.83 1.21
C LYS A 29 -3.27 9.59 1.35
N VAL A 30 -3.26 8.68 0.39
CA VAL A 30 -4.00 7.41 0.46
C VAL A 30 -3.09 6.25 0.88
N ALA A 31 -1.94 6.10 0.21
CA ALA A 31 -1.04 4.98 0.40
C ALA A 31 -0.43 4.94 1.80
N LEU A 32 -0.03 6.10 2.37
CA LEU A 32 0.61 6.14 3.68
C LEU A 32 -0.36 5.76 4.81
N PRO A 33 -1.56 6.37 4.95
CA PRO A 33 -2.49 5.94 5.99
C PRO A 33 -2.91 4.47 5.84
N PHE A 34 -3.13 4.00 4.61
CA PHE A 34 -3.46 2.60 4.36
C PHE A 34 -2.33 1.66 4.77
N PHE A 35 -1.07 1.98 4.42
CA PHE A 35 0.11 1.21 4.83
C PHE A 35 0.23 1.09 6.35
N VAL A 36 0.03 2.21 7.06
CA VAL A 36 0.05 2.21 8.53
C VAL A 36 -1.07 1.34 9.09
N LEU A 37 -2.29 1.47 8.56
CA LEU A 37 -3.44 0.68 8.98
C LEU A 37 -3.19 -0.83 8.83
N VAL A 38 -2.77 -1.28 7.64
CA VAL A 38 -2.51 -2.71 7.39
C VAL A 38 -1.33 -3.23 8.20
N THR A 39 -0.37 -2.35 8.54
CA THR A 39 0.73 -2.69 9.44
C THR A 39 0.24 -2.95 10.85
N ILE A 40 -0.56 -2.04 11.41
CA ILE A 40 -1.13 -2.18 12.76
C ILE A 40 -2.00 -3.42 12.85
N ILE A 41 -2.93 -3.61 11.89
CA ILE A 41 -3.81 -4.78 11.87
C ILE A 41 -3.00 -6.08 11.84
N SER A 42 -1.97 -6.17 10.99
CA SER A 42 -1.13 -7.35 10.91
C SER A 42 -0.35 -7.62 12.21
N LEU A 43 0.13 -6.59 12.91
CA LEU A 43 0.81 -6.75 14.19
C LEU A 43 -0.16 -7.24 15.28
N LEU A 44 -1.38 -6.70 15.32
CA LEU A 44 -2.39 -7.11 16.27
C LEU A 44 -2.84 -8.56 16.04
N ILE A 45 -3.02 -8.98 14.78
CA ILE A 45 -3.38 -10.37 14.46
C ILE A 45 -2.28 -11.34 14.88
N ASN A 46 -1.02 -11.03 14.55
CA ASN A 46 0.09 -11.96 14.78
C ASN A 46 0.65 -11.92 16.20
N SER A 47 0.47 -10.83 16.93
CA SER A 47 1.21 -10.59 18.18
C SER A 47 0.48 -9.71 19.20
N SER A 48 -0.86 -9.58 19.13
CA SER A 48 -1.65 -8.79 20.10
C SER A 48 -1.31 -9.10 21.56
N SER A 49 -1.32 -10.37 21.97
CA SER A 49 -0.99 -10.75 23.35
C SER A 49 0.40 -10.28 23.77
N ALA A 50 1.42 -10.46 22.92
CA ALA A 50 2.79 -10.03 23.20
C ALA A 50 2.93 -8.51 23.22
N ILE A 51 2.19 -7.78 22.38
CA ILE A 51 2.17 -6.32 22.36
C ILE A 51 1.56 -5.79 23.66
N PHE A 52 0.40 -6.31 24.08
CA PHE A 52 -0.27 -5.84 25.29
C PHE A 52 0.42 -6.29 26.59
N SER A 53 1.21 -7.36 26.56
CA SER A 53 2.05 -7.77 27.69
C SER A 53 3.45 -7.13 27.70
N GLY A 54 3.80 -6.32 26.69
CA GLY A 54 5.11 -5.68 26.58
C GLY A 54 6.27 -6.60 26.19
N ASP A 55 6.00 -7.81 25.68
CA ASP A 55 7.02 -8.78 25.25
C ASP A 55 7.46 -8.49 23.80
N PHE A 56 8.25 -7.42 23.62
CA PHE A 56 8.74 -7.01 22.30
C PHE A 56 9.79 -7.97 21.72
N ALA A 57 10.44 -8.78 22.54
CA ALA A 57 11.34 -9.83 22.07
C ALA A 57 10.56 -10.88 21.26
N LYS A 58 9.40 -11.30 21.78
CA LYS A 58 8.48 -12.18 21.06
C LYS A 58 7.89 -11.52 19.82
N VAL A 59 7.50 -10.24 19.88
CA VAL A 59 7.03 -9.49 18.68
C VAL A 59 8.09 -9.51 17.58
N ASN A 60 9.36 -9.29 17.93
CA ASN A 60 10.49 -9.34 17.00
C ASN A 60 10.68 -10.74 16.39
N ALA A 61 10.71 -11.78 17.23
CA ALA A 61 10.88 -13.16 16.78
C ALA A 61 9.75 -13.62 15.84
N THR A 62 8.51 -13.21 16.12
CA THR A 62 7.33 -13.58 15.33
C THR A 62 7.26 -12.87 13.99
N ASN A 63 7.60 -11.58 13.90
CA ASN A 63 7.30 -10.76 12.71
C ASN A 63 8.53 -10.32 11.92
N PHE A 64 9.71 -10.20 12.54
CA PHE A 64 10.81 -9.42 11.98
C PHE A 64 12.13 -10.20 11.88
N SER A 65 12.46 -11.06 12.85
CA SER A 65 13.72 -11.82 12.87
C SER A 65 13.83 -12.80 11.69
N GLU A 66 15.04 -13.33 11.47
CA GLU A 66 15.28 -14.41 10.48
C GLU A 66 14.80 -14.06 9.05
N GLY A 67 14.82 -12.78 8.70
CA GLY A 67 14.38 -12.30 7.39
C GLY A 67 12.86 -12.19 7.21
N LYS A 68 12.04 -12.53 8.22
CA LYS A 68 10.57 -12.41 8.19
C LYS A 68 10.13 -10.98 7.90
N TRP A 69 10.92 -9.99 8.29
CA TRP A 69 10.68 -8.57 7.98
C TRP A 69 10.49 -8.33 6.47
N LYS A 70 11.19 -9.06 5.59
CA LYS A 70 11.06 -8.88 4.13
C LYS A 70 9.65 -9.19 3.66
N ASN A 71 9.08 -10.31 4.09
CA ASN A 71 7.71 -10.69 3.77
C ASN A 71 6.71 -9.79 4.47
N PHE A 72 6.98 -9.47 5.74
CA PHE A 72 6.10 -8.61 6.54
C PHE A 72 5.92 -7.23 5.90
N TRP A 73 7.01 -6.58 5.50
CA TRP A 73 7.00 -5.25 4.89
C TRP A 73 6.71 -5.28 3.40
N GLY A 74 7.25 -6.25 2.67
CA GLY A 74 7.11 -6.35 1.22
C GLY A 74 5.66 -6.48 0.77
N LEU A 75 4.89 -7.37 1.42
CA LEU A 75 3.47 -7.53 1.10
C LEU A 75 2.69 -6.23 1.36
N LYS A 76 2.91 -5.59 2.52
CA LYS A 76 2.22 -4.36 2.93
C LYS A 76 2.56 -3.19 2.01
N PHE A 77 3.82 -3.06 1.64
CA PHE A 77 4.27 -2.05 0.68
C PHE A 77 3.58 -2.27 -0.66
N PHE A 78 3.60 -3.49 -1.19
CA PHE A 78 2.99 -3.83 -2.46
C PHE A 78 1.50 -3.51 -2.48
N ILE A 79 0.71 -4.03 -1.53
CA ILE A 79 -0.75 -3.77 -1.49
C ILE A 79 -1.06 -2.27 -1.34
N SER A 80 -0.22 -1.53 -0.59
CA SER A 80 -0.46 -0.10 -0.35
C SER A 80 -0.17 0.75 -1.59
N VAL A 81 0.87 0.40 -2.35
CA VAL A 81 1.16 1.04 -3.64
C VAL A 81 0.01 0.78 -4.61
N PHE A 82 -0.40 -0.47 -4.80
CA PHE A 82 -1.48 -0.80 -5.75
C PHE A 82 -2.81 -0.16 -5.34
N TYR A 83 -3.17 -0.23 -4.07
CA TYR A 83 -4.39 0.39 -3.55
C TYR A 83 -4.36 1.92 -3.69
N GLY A 84 -3.25 2.56 -3.31
CA GLY A 84 -3.07 3.99 -3.45
C GLY A 84 -3.18 4.47 -4.90
N MET A 85 -2.57 3.73 -5.84
CA MET A 85 -2.65 4.02 -7.27
C MET A 85 -4.10 3.91 -7.77
N TYR A 86 -4.78 2.79 -7.46
CA TYR A 86 -6.16 2.56 -7.86
C TYR A 86 -7.11 3.66 -7.36
N VAL A 87 -7.07 3.97 -6.07
CA VAL A 87 -7.96 4.97 -5.47
C VAL A 87 -7.70 6.37 -6.03
N THR A 88 -6.43 6.74 -6.21
CA THR A 88 -6.07 8.07 -6.70
C THR A 88 -6.49 8.25 -8.15
N LEU A 89 -6.24 7.26 -9.02
CA LEU A 89 -6.68 7.26 -10.41
C LEU A 89 -8.20 7.34 -10.53
N LYS A 90 -8.93 6.60 -9.67
CA LYS A 90 -10.40 6.60 -9.65
C LYS A 90 -10.98 7.94 -9.16
N LYS A 91 -10.37 8.56 -8.14
CA LYS A 91 -10.88 9.83 -7.57
C LYS A 91 -10.55 11.05 -8.42
N MET A 92 -9.44 10.99 -9.16
CA MET A 92 -9.08 12.02 -10.12
C MET A 92 -9.64 11.73 -11.51
N SER A 93 -10.52 10.71 -11.67
CA SER A 93 -11.05 10.27 -12.98
C SER A 93 -11.87 11.36 -13.64
#